data_AF-A0A7X6APZ0-F1
#
_entry.id   AF-A0A7X6APZ0-F1
#
_cell.length_a   1.000
_cell.length_b   1.000
_cell.length_c   1.000
_cell.angle_alpha   90.00
_cell.angle_beta   90.00
_cell.angle_gamma   90.00
#
_symmetry.space_group_name_H-M   'P 1'
#
loop_
_entity.id
_entity.type
_entity.pdbx_description
1 polymer ?
#
loop_
_entity_poly.entity_id
_entity_poly.type
_entity_poly.pdbx_seq_one_letter_code
_entity_poly.pdbx_strand_id
1 'polypeptide(L)'
;ETDGGLRTGRDVVIAALLGADRYGFGTLPLLALGCKMVRQCHENTCPVGIATQREDLRAKYTGSVDQLINFFRHVAEDARRH
;
A
#
# COMPACT_ATOMS: atom_id res chain seq x y z
N GLU A 1 -11.72 13.08 4.61
CA GLU A 1 -10.58 12.15 4.37
C GLU A 1 -10.89 10.83 5.07
N THR A 2 -10.52 9.70 4.48
CA THR A 2 -10.66 8.38 5.12
C THR A 2 -9.54 7.44 4.67
N ASP A 3 -9.20 6.47 5.51
CA ASP A 3 -8.28 5.38 5.24
C ASP A 3 -8.77 4.09 5.93
N GLY A 4 -7.94 3.05 5.93
CA GLY A 4 -8.24 1.81 6.65
C GLY A 4 -8.85 0.74 5.76
N GLY A 5 -8.01 -0.17 5.27
CA GLY A 5 -8.46 -1.36 4.56
C GLY A 5 -9.05 -1.13 3.17
N LEU A 6 -8.88 0.07 2.58
CA LEU A 6 -9.23 0.34 1.17
C LEU A 6 -8.39 -0.56 0.26
N ARG A 7 -9.06 -1.40 -0.53
CA ARG A 7 -8.40 -2.39 -1.39
C ARG A 7 -8.63 -2.22 -2.87
N THR A 8 -9.77 -1.67 -3.25
CA THR A 8 -10.27 -1.62 -4.62
C THR A 8 -10.81 -0.24 -4.97
N GLY A 9 -11.07 -0.01 -6.26
CA GLY A 9 -11.77 1.19 -6.72
C GLY A 9 -13.18 1.28 -6.14
N ARG A 10 -13.88 0.15 -5.96
CA ARG A 10 -15.17 0.10 -5.28
C ARG A 10 -15.11 0.66 -3.86
N ASP A 11 -14.08 0.32 -3.08
CA ASP A 11 -13.94 0.83 -1.71
C ASP A 11 -13.78 2.36 -1.70
N VAL A 12 -13.06 2.90 -2.69
CA VAL A 12 -12.91 4.36 -2.90
C VAL A 12 -14.26 4.99 -3.23
N VAL A 13 -15.03 4.40 -4.14
CA VAL A 13 -16.36 4.92 -4.52
C VAL A 13 -17.34 4.87 -3.33
N ILE A 14 -17.35 3.79 -2.55
CA ILE A 14 -18.18 3.69 -1.34
C ILE A 14 -17.76 4.77 -0.33
N ALA A 15 -16.45 4.94 -0.09
CA ALA A 15 -15.94 6.00 0.77
C ALA A 15 -16.37 7.40 0.27
N ALA A 16 -16.36 7.64 -1.04
CA ALA A 16 -16.84 8.88 -1.65
C ALA A 16 -18.33 9.11 -1.37
N LEU A 17 -19.17 8.09 -1.55
CA LEU A 17 -20.61 8.15 -1.29
C LEU A 17 -20.92 8.39 0.20
N LEU A 18 -20.03 7.97 1.09
CA LEU A 18 -20.12 8.24 2.53
C LEU A 18 -19.54 9.62 2.92
N GLY A 19 -19.13 10.44 1.95
CA GLY A 19 -18.70 11.83 2.15
C GLY A 19 -17.19 12.04 2.27
N ALA A 20 -16.35 11.09 1.87
CA ALA A 20 -14.90 11.28 1.87
C ALA A 20 -14.40 11.89 0.54
N ASP A 21 -13.69 13.01 0.63
CA ASP A 21 -13.06 13.67 -0.54
C ASP A 21 -11.55 13.36 -0.70
N ARG A 22 -10.97 12.53 0.19
CA ARG A 22 -9.56 12.11 0.17
C ARG A 22 -9.42 10.71 0.73
N TYR A 23 -8.50 9.92 0.16
CA TYR A 23 -8.33 8.50 0.45
C TYR A 23 -6.88 8.18 0.79
N GLY A 24 -6.64 7.69 2.01
CA GLY A 24 -5.34 7.25 2.48
C GLY A 24 -5.13 5.75 2.25
N PHE A 25 -3.91 5.37 1.84
CA PHE A 25 -3.52 3.98 1.64
C PHE A 25 -2.23 3.69 2.39
N GLY A 26 -2.25 2.67 3.27
CA GLY A 26 -1.08 2.21 4.02
C GLY A 26 -0.60 0.83 3.57
N THR A 27 -1.31 -0.22 4.02
CA THR A 27 -0.87 -1.62 3.82
C THR A 27 -0.76 -2.02 2.34
N LEU A 28 -1.68 -1.58 1.48
CA LEU A 28 -1.67 -1.97 0.06
C LEU A 28 -0.45 -1.42 -0.71
N PRO A 29 -0.09 -0.14 -0.61
CA PRO A 29 1.17 0.37 -1.15
C PRO A 29 2.38 -0.42 -0.66
N LEU A 30 2.42 -0.81 0.62
CA LEU A 30 3.50 -1.66 1.15
C LEU A 30 3.51 -3.05 0.50
N LEU A 31 2.35 -3.65 0.23
CA LEU A 31 2.25 -4.90 -0.53
C LEU A 31 2.78 -4.73 -1.96
N ALA A 32 2.41 -3.64 -2.64
CA ALA A 32 2.90 -3.33 -3.99
C ALA A 32 4.43 -3.17 -4.02
N LEU A 33 5.02 -2.60 -2.96
CA LEU A 33 6.47 -2.48 -2.77
C LEU A 33 7.16 -3.78 -2.33
N GLY A 34 6.41 -4.86 -2.06
CA GLY A 34 6.97 -6.18 -1.77
C GLY A 34 6.76 -6.72 -0.35
N CYS A 35 5.97 -6.05 0.50
CA CYS A 35 5.61 -6.58 1.82
C CYS A 35 5.00 -7.97 1.70
N LYS A 36 5.42 -8.88 2.59
CA LYS A 36 4.97 -10.28 2.61
C LYS A 36 3.96 -10.57 3.72
N MET A 37 3.48 -9.56 4.42
CA MET A 37 2.52 -9.67 5.53
C MET A 37 2.95 -10.66 6.63
N VAL A 38 4.25 -10.75 6.91
CA VAL A 38 4.82 -11.63 7.96
C VAL A 38 4.65 -11.10 9.38
N ARG A 39 4.17 -9.85 9.55
CA ARG A 39 3.82 -9.22 10.84
C ARG A 39 4.96 -9.06 11.86
N GLN A 40 6.21 -9.12 11.41
CA GLN A 40 7.42 -8.92 12.23
C GLN A 40 7.95 -7.47 12.19
N CYS A 41 7.11 -6.49 11.83
CA CYS A 41 7.55 -5.11 11.64
C CYS A 41 8.17 -4.50 12.91
N HIS A 42 7.70 -4.92 14.08
CA HIS A 42 8.16 -4.46 15.39
C HIS A 42 9.44 -5.15 15.88
N GLU A 43 9.84 -6.25 15.24
CA GLU A 43 11.02 -7.04 15.62
C GLU A 43 12.30 -6.55 14.94
N ASN A 44 12.22 -5.54 14.06
CA ASN A 44 13.35 -5.05 13.25
C ASN A 44 13.93 -6.13 12.29
N THR A 45 13.20 -7.21 12.01
CA THR A 45 13.64 -8.39 11.23
C THR A 45 12.92 -8.53 9.88
N CYS A 46 12.39 -7.44 9.32
CA CYS A 46 11.65 -7.48 8.04
C CYS A 46 12.46 -8.17 6.92
N PRO A 47 11.99 -9.31 6.38
CA PRO A 47 12.78 -10.14 5.45
C PRO A 47 12.99 -9.50 4.08
N VAL A 48 12.21 -8.47 3.76
CA VAL A 48 12.21 -7.74 2.47
C VAL A 48 12.65 -6.28 2.60
N GLY A 49 13.22 -5.90 3.74
CA GLY A 49 13.86 -4.59 3.89
C GLY A 49 12.93 -3.37 4.00
N ILE A 50 11.63 -3.56 4.20
CA ILE A 50 10.65 -2.46 4.33
C ILE A 50 10.67 -1.84 5.73
N ALA A 51 10.41 -2.65 6.77
CA ALA A 51 10.27 -2.18 8.16
C ALA A 51 11.44 -2.68 9.02
N THR A 52 12.64 -2.21 8.71
CA THR A 52 13.87 -2.55 9.44
C THR A 52 14.91 -1.45 9.26
N GLN A 53 15.73 -1.23 10.30
CA GLN A 53 16.88 -0.34 10.25
C GLN A 53 18.20 -1.10 10.03
N ARG A 54 18.17 -2.44 10.08
CA ARG A 54 19.35 -3.29 9.84
C ARG A 54 19.83 -3.18 8.40
N GLU A 55 21.10 -2.87 8.21
CA GLU A 55 21.69 -2.67 6.88
C GLU A 55 21.59 -3.92 5.99
N ASP A 56 21.86 -5.11 6.55
CA ASP A 56 21.80 -6.40 5.85
C ASP A 56 20.39 -6.74 5.33
N LEU A 57 19.36 -6.27 6.03
CA LEU A 57 17.97 -6.46 5.63
C LEU A 57 17.46 -5.34 4.73
N ARG A 58 17.86 -4.08 4.96
CA ARG A 58 17.54 -2.94 4.08
C ARG A 58 18.07 -3.15 2.67
N ALA A 59 19.24 -3.79 2.53
CA ALA A 59 19.80 -4.17 1.22
C ALA A 59 18.89 -5.13 0.41
N LYS A 60 17.90 -5.78 1.04
CA LYS A 60 16.93 -6.66 0.39
C LYS A 60 15.70 -5.93 -0.17
N TYR A 61 15.58 -4.62 0.04
CA TYR A 61 14.47 -3.83 -0.48
C TYR A 61 14.57 -3.70 -2.00
N THR A 62 13.53 -4.11 -2.70
CA THR A 62 13.44 -4.08 -4.18
C THR A 62 12.26 -3.25 -4.68
N GLY A 63 11.58 -2.53 -3.79
CA GLY A 63 10.42 -1.72 -4.15
C GLY A 63 10.80 -0.53 -5.03
N SER A 64 9.96 -0.19 -6.01
CA SER A 64 10.18 0.92 -6.94
C SER A 64 9.03 1.91 -6.96
N VAL A 65 9.33 3.15 -7.36
CA VAL A 65 8.31 4.20 -7.54
C VAL A 65 7.31 3.79 -8.62
N ASP A 66 7.75 3.11 -9.69
CA ASP A 66 6.88 2.62 -10.75
C ASP A 66 5.82 1.64 -10.24
N GLN A 67 6.16 0.79 -9.26
CA GLN A 67 5.17 -0.10 -8.62
C GLN A 67 4.05 0.68 -7.93
N LEU A 68 4.39 1.77 -7.22
CA LEU A 68 3.39 2.64 -6.59
C LEU A 68 2.55 3.38 -7.61
N ILE A 69 3.19 3.97 -8.63
CA ILE A 69 2.49 4.67 -9.71
C ILE A 69 1.51 3.71 -10.39
N ASN A 70 1.96 2.52 -10.75
CA ASN A 70 1.12 1.51 -11.39
C ASN A 70 -0.02 1.08 -10.46
N PHE A 71 0.25 0.83 -9.17
CA PHE A 71 -0.78 0.51 -8.19
C PHE A 71 -1.89 1.57 -8.16
N PHE A 72 -1.54 2.85 -7.98
CA PHE A 72 -2.53 3.91 -7.91
C PHE A 72 -3.24 4.15 -9.25
N ARG A 73 -2.56 3.99 -10.40
CA ARG A 73 -3.21 4.03 -11.71
C ARG A 73 -4.29 2.95 -11.85
N HIS A 74 -4.03 1.73 -11.38
CA HIS A 74 -5.01 0.64 -11.42
C HIS A 74 -6.19 0.90 -10.48
N VAL A 75 -5.95 1.34 -9.24
CA VAL A 75 -7.03 1.71 -8.31
C VAL A 75 -7.90 2.83 -8.87
N ALA A 76 -7.28 3.84 -9.47
CA ALA A 76 -8.01 4.95 -10.08
C ALA A 76 -8.81 4.51 -11.33
N GLU A 77 -8.26 3.63 -12.17
CA GLU A 77 -8.98 3.06 -13.32
C GLU A 77 -10.15 2.18 -12.89
N ASP A 78 -9.97 1.35 -11.86
CA ASP A 78 -11.02 0.54 -11.28
C ASP A 78 -12.16 1.42 -10.73
N ALA A 79 -11.82 2.50 -10.02
CA ALA A 79 -12.80 3.45 -9.50
C ALA A 79 -13.59 4.17 -10.62
N ARG A 80 -12.99 4.45 -11.78
CA ARG A 80 -13.68 5.05 -12.93
C ARG A 80 -14.66 4.12 -13.63
N ARG A 81 -14.52 2.80 -13.45
CA ARG A 81 -15.39 1.78 -14.07
C ARG A 81 -16.63 1.46 -13.21
N HIS A 82 -16.68 1.98 -11.98
CA HIS A 82 -17.80 1.87 -11.07
C HIS A 82 -18.68 3.12 -11.14
#